data_AF-A0AAN7NNT0-F1
#
_entry.id   AF-A0AAN7NNT0-F1
#
_cell.length_a   1.000
_cell.length_b   1.000
_cell.length_c   1.000
_cell.angle_alpha   90.00
_cell.angle_beta   90.00
_cell.angle_gamma   90.00
#
_symmetry.space_group_name_H-M   'P 1'
#
loop_
_entity.id
_entity.type
_entity.pdbx_description
1 polymer ?
#
loop_
_entity_poly.entity_id
_entity_poly.type
_entity_poly.pdbx_seq_one_letter_code
_entity_poly.pdbx_strand_id
1 'polypeptide(L)'
;MSQQCALAARKANCILGCIQRSVASRSREVILPLYSALVRPHLESCIQLWSPQDIKDMDLLEQIQLWSPQDIKDMDLLEQVQKRATKMIRGMEHLSYEEGLRELGLLSLEKRRLRGDLIAAFQYLKGGLEKTWGGTLYQGV
;
A
#
# COMPACT_ATOMS: atom_id res chain seq x y z
N MET A 1 -3.66 -17.04 2.68
CA MET A 1 -3.25 -16.10 1.62
C MET A 1 -4.51 -15.64 0.94
N SER A 2 -4.76 -14.34 0.80
CA SER A 2 -5.88 -13.92 -0.06
C SER A 2 -5.53 -14.18 -1.53
N GLN A 3 -6.49 -14.72 -2.27
CA GLN A 3 -6.33 -15.01 -3.71
C GLN A 3 -5.98 -13.75 -4.51
N GLN A 4 -6.46 -12.59 -4.05
CA GLN A 4 -6.21 -11.31 -4.69
C GLN A 4 -4.77 -10.82 -4.50
N CYS A 5 -4.21 -10.89 -3.28
CA CYS A 5 -2.80 -10.53 -3.04
C CYS A 5 -1.86 -11.43 -3.85
N ALA A 6 -2.16 -12.72 -3.94
CA ALA A 6 -1.42 -13.64 -4.80
C ALA A 6 -1.49 -13.26 -6.28
N LEU A 7 -2.68 -12.90 -6.79
CA LEU A 7 -2.87 -12.46 -8.17
C LEU A 7 -2.15 -11.13 -8.46
N ALA A 8 -2.23 -10.17 -7.54
CA ALA A 8 -1.58 -8.88 -7.65
C ALA A 8 -0.05 -9.03 -7.65
N ALA A 9 0.51 -9.80 -6.72
CA ALA A 9 1.93 -10.11 -6.67
C ALA A 9 2.39 -10.82 -7.95
N ARG A 10 1.60 -11.74 -8.50
CA ARG A 10 1.91 -12.42 -9.76
C ARG A 10 1.97 -11.43 -10.94
N LYS A 11 0.94 -10.58 -11.10
CA LYS A 11 0.91 -9.56 -12.16
C LYS A 11 2.08 -8.58 -12.04
N ALA A 12 2.32 -8.09 -10.82
CA ALA A 12 3.41 -7.17 -10.52
C ALA A 12 4.78 -7.79 -10.83
N ASN A 13 5.01 -9.06 -10.47
CA ASN A 13 6.24 -9.78 -10.80
C ASN A 13 6.42 -10.01 -12.31
N CYS A 14 5.35 -10.28 -13.05
CA CYS A 14 5.42 -10.38 -14.52
C CYS A 14 5.87 -9.06 -15.15
N ILE A 15 5.24 -7.94 -14.75
CA ILE A 15 5.60 -6.60 -15.23
C ILE A 15 7.06 -6.27 -14.86
N LEU A 16 7.45 -6.53 -13.62
CA LEU A 16 8.81 -6.30 -13.16
C LEU A 16 9.82 -7.14 -13.95
N GLY A 17 9.50 -8.39 -14.26
CA GLY A 17 10.31 -9.25 -15.13
C GLY A 17 10.37 -8.77 -16.59
N CYS A 18 9.33 -8.07 -17.09
CA CYS A 18 9.37 -7.40 -18.38
C CYS A 18 10.31 -6.19 -18.34
N ILE A 19 10.17 -5.30 -17.35
CA ILE A 19 11.08 -4.15 -17.14
C ILE A 19 12.53 -4.64 -17.02
N GLN A 20 12.75 -5.71 -16.26
CA GLN A 20 14.07 -6.30 -16.10
C GLN A 20 14.66 -6.78 -17.42
N ARG A 21 13.86 -7.30 -18.36
CA ARG A 21 14.39 -7.82 -19.63
C ARG A 21 14.48 -6.76 -20.73
N SER A 22 13.57 -5.79 -20.77
CA SER A 22 13.48 -4.82 -21.87
C SER A 22 14.26 -3.53 -21.62
N VAL A 23 14.47 -3.14 -20.37
CA VAL A 23 15.15 -1.88 -20.03
C VAL A 23 16.64 -2.16 -19.79
N ALA A 24 17.50 -1.63 -20.67
CA ALA A 24 18.95 -1.78 -20.55
C ALA A 24 19.54 -0.96 -19.38
N SER A 25 19.05 0.27 -19.19
CA SER A 25 19.50 1.12 -18.07
C SER A 25 18.95 0.63 -16.74
N ARG A 26 19.82 0.58 -15.73
CA ARG A 26 19.48 0.25 -14.33
C ARG A 26 19.54 1.47 -13.41
N SER A 27 19.55 2.68 -13.97
CA SER A 27 19.62 3.90 -13.15
C SER A 27 18.29 4.13 -12.41
N ARG A 28 18.37 4.83 -11.28
CA ARG A 28 17.21 5.20 -10.46
C ARG A 28 16.18 5.97 -11.27
N GLU A 29 16.66 6.90 -12.10
CA GLU A 29 15.85 7.83 -12.89
C GLU A 29 15.01 7.11 -13.95
N VAL A 30 15.40 5.90 -14.35
CA VAL A 30 14.66 5.09 -15.32
C VAL A 30 13.77 4.06 -14.61
N ILE A 31 14.32 3.31 -13.66
CA ILE A 31 13.59 2.20 -13.04
C ILE A 31 12.53 2.70 -12.06
N LEU A 32 12.80 3.77 -11.30
CA LEU A 32 11.89 4.26 -10.26
C LEU A 32 10.56 4.79 -10.82
N PRO A 33 10.55 5.59 -11.92
CA PRO A 33 9.30 5.97 -12.57
C PRO A 33 8.52 4.78 -13.15
N LEU A 34 9.20 3.81 -13.77
CA LEU A 34 8.55 2.62 -14.33
C LEU A 34 7.92 1.74 -13.24
N TYR A 35 8.62 1.53 -12.13
CA TYR A 35 8.04 0.83 -10.97
C TYR A 35 6.82 1.58 -10.44
N SER A 36 6.92 2.90 -10.28
CA SER A 36 5.84 3.72 -9.72
C SER A 36 4.61 3.78 -10.62
N ALA A 37 4.79 3.76 -11.95
CA ALA A 37 3.69 3.82 -12.90
C ALA A 37 3.04 2.45 -13.16
N LEU A 38 3.84 1.38 -13.24
CA LEU A 38 3.35 0.08 -13.74
C LEU A 38 3.17 -0.97 -12.65
N VAL A 39 4.02 -0.97 -11.62
CA VAL A 39 4.03 -2.04 -10.60
C VAL A 39 3.28 -1.60 -9.35
N ARG A 40 3.53 -0.36 -8.90
CA ARG A 40 2.97 0.20 -7.67
C ARG A 40 1.43 0.17 -7.62
N PRO A 41 0.66 0.49 -8.69
CA PRO A 41 -0.80 0.42 -8.64
C PRO A 41 -1.33 -0.98 -8.31
N HIS A 42 -0.65 -2.04 -8.75
CA HIS A 42 -1.04 -3.41 -8.44
C HIS A 42 -0.83 -3.75 -6.96
N LEU A 43 0.22 -3.23 -6.34
CA LEU A 43 0.48 -3.42 -4.91
C LEU A 43 -0.52 -2.60 -4.07
N GLU A 44 -0.86 -1.40 -4.51
CA GLU A 44 -1.80 -0.50 -3.80
C GLU A 44 -3.26 -0.95 -3.92
N SER A 45 -3.65 -1.63 -5.00
CA SER A 45 -5.01 -2.19 -5.11
C SER A 45 -5.36 -3.18 -3.98
N CYS A 46 -4.37 -3.89 -3.43
CA CYS A 46 -4.57 -4.80 -2.30
C CYS A 46 -4.79 -4.06 -0.98
N ILE A 47 -4.30 -2.82 -0.86
CA ILE A 47 -4.39 -2.03 0.37
C ILE A 47 -5.83 -1.61 0.66
N GLN A 48 -6.64 -1.30 -0.37
CA GLN A 48 -8.02 -0.87 -0.19
C GLN A 48 -8.94 -1.97 0.37
N LEU A 49 -8.62 -3.25 0.12
CA LEU A 49 -9.41 -4.38 0.60
C LEU A 49 -9.14 -4.69 2.07
N TRP A 50 -7.95 -4.36 2.55
CA TRP A 50 -7.55 -4.57 3.93
C TRP A 50 -8.23 -3.60 4.91
N SER A 51 -9.01 -2.65 4.40
CA SER A 51 -9.90 -1.81 5.21
C SER A 51 -11.10 -2.66 5.68
N PRO A 52 -11.32 -2.87 6.98
CA PRO A 52 -12.36 -3.76 7.45
C PRO A 52 -13.74 -3.14 7.19
N GLN A 53 -14.42 -3.59 6.12
CA GLN A 53 -15.77 -3.11 5.80
C GLN A 53 -16.86 -3.70 6.73
N ASP A 54 -16.56 -4.82 7.39
CA ASP A 54 -17.54 -5.63 8.11
C ASP A 54 -17.40 -5.62 9.64
N ILE A 55 -16.43 -4.88 10.20
CA ILE A 55 -16.22 -4.81 11.67
C ILE A 55 -17.02 -3.61 12.22
N LYS A 56 -18.30 -3.85 12.48
CA LYS A 56 -19.23 -2.80 12.95
C LYS A 56 -19.06 -2.41 14.42
N ASP A 57 -18.34 -3.23 15.20
CA ASP A 57 -18.34 -3.14 16.67
C ASP A 57 -16.96 -2.87 17.31
N MET A 58 -15.88 -2.74 16.52
CA MET A 58 -14.53 -2.50 17.05
C MET A 58 -14.11 -1.05 16.86
N ASP A 59 -13.49 -0.47 17.87
CA ASP A 59 -13.04 0.92 17.82
C ASP A 59 -12.01 1.10 16.68
N LEU A 60 -12.16 2.16 15.89
CA LEU A 60 -11.38 2.40 14.67
C LEU A 60 -9.85 2.41 14.93
N LEU A 61 -9.45 2.81 16.14
CA LEU A 61 -8.07 2.82 16.61
C LEU A 61 -7.56 1.41 16.94
N GLU A 62 -8.41 0.53 17.46
CA GLU A 62 -8.04 -0.88 17.68
C GLU A 62 -7.94 -1.63 16.35
N GLN A 63 -8.76 -1.27 15.35
CA GLN A 63 -8.67 -1.83 14.00
C GLN A 63 -7.34 -1.49 13.31
N ILE A 64 -6.86 -0.25 13.47
CA ILE A 64 -5.55 0.17 12.92
C ILE A 64 -4.40 -0.60 13.58
N GLN A 65 -4.57 -1.02 14.83
CA GLN A 65 -3.55 -1.74 15.61
C GLN A 65 -3.65 -3.27 15.50
N LEU A 66 -4.82 -3.82 15.14
CA LEU A 66 -5.06 -5.28 15.14
C LEU A 66 -4.90 -5.88 13.75
N TRP A 67 -3.74 -6.51 13.53
CA TRP A 67 -3.41 -7.18 12.29
C TRP A 67 -3.86 -8.64 12.33
N SER A 68 -4.59 -9.09 11.31
CA SER A 68 -4.81 -10.53 11.14
C SER A 68 -3.48 -11.20 10.78
N PRO A 69 -3.16 -12.40 11.31
CA PRO A 69 -2.03 -13.19 10.84
C PRO A 69 -2.05 -13.44 9.31
N GLN A 70 -3.23 -13.34 8.70
CA GLN A 70 -3.39 -13.44 7.26
C GLN A 70 -2.92 -12.18 6.51
N ASP A 71 -3.13 -11.01 7.09
CA ASP A 71 -2.74 -9.73 6.52
C ASP A 71 -1.23 -9.57 6.51
N ILE A 72 -0.55 -10.01 7.57
CA ILE A 72 0.91 -9.99 7.67
C ILE A 72 1.53 -10.82 6.54
N LYS A 73 1.00 -12.03 6.30
CA LYS A 73 1.48 -12.91 5.22
C LYS A 73 1.25 -12.34 3.83
N ASP A 74 0.08 -11.73 3.61
CA ASP A 74 -0.23 -11.09 2.33
C ASP A 74 0.65 -9.86 2.11
N MET A 75 0.94 -9.09 3.17
CA MET A 75 1.86 -7.96 3.12
C MET A 75 3.28 -8.38 2.81
N ASP A 76 3.81 -9.41 3.47
CA ASP A 76 5.14 -9.94 3.21
C ASP A 76 5.33 -10.31 1.74
N LEU A 77 4.32 -10.94 1.13
CA LEU A 77 4.34 -11.31 -0.29
C LEU A 77 4.46 -10.08 -1.20
N LEU A 78 3.69 -9.03 -0.91
CA LEU A 78 3.73 -7.80 -1.71
C LEU A 78 5.03 -7.02 -1.46
N GLU A 79 5.56 -7.05 -0.25
CA GLU A 79 6.83 -6.41 0.12
C GLU A 79 8.01 -7.04 -0.62
N GLN A 80 7.95 -8.35 -0.90
CA GLN A 80 8.96 -9.03 -1.73
C GLN A 80 9.02 -8.47 -3.15
N VAL A 81 7.89 -8.04 -3.72
CA VAL A 81 7.88 -7.41 -5.05
C VAL A 81 8.61 -6.07 -5.00
N GLN A 82 8.38 -5.28 -3.97
CA GLN A 82 9.08 -4.00 -3.77
C GLN A 82 10.58 -4.21 -3.54
N LYS A 83 10.97 -5.15 -2.67
CA LYS A 83 12.36 -5.57 -2.44
C LYS A 83 13.06 -5.97 -3.73
N ARG A 84 12.39 -6.72 -4.59
CA ARG A 84 12.95 -7.11 -5.89
C ARG A 84 13.15 -5.91 -6.81
N ALA A 85 12.19 -4.99 -6.84
CA ALA A 85 12.28 -3.80 -7.69
C ALA A 85 13.41 -2.86 -7.24
N THR A 86 13.58 -2.63 -5.94
CA THR A 86 14.67 -1.77 -5.44
C THR A 86 16.05 -2.37 -5.71
N LYS A 87 16.21 -3.69 -5.56
CA LYS A 87 17.46 -4.40 -5.87
C LYS A 87 17.85 -4.38 -7.35
N MET A 88 16.94 -4.07 -8.26
CA MET A 88 17.26 -3.94 -9.69
C MET A 88 17.92 -2.60 -10.04
N ILE A 89 17.90 -1.63 -9.14
CA ILE A 89 18.48 -0.31 -9.33
C ILE A 89 19.97 -0.40 -8.97
N ARG A 90 20.83 0.03 -9.89
CA ARG A 90 22.29 0.03 -9.69
C ARG A 90 22.65 0.86 -8.47
N GLY A 91 23.52 0.32 -7.60
CA GLY A 91 23.95 0.97 -6.37
C GLY A 91 23.07 0.68 -5.16
N MET A 92 21.97 -0.08 -5.34
CA MET A 92 21.09 -0.52 -4.26
C MET A 92 21.38 -1.97 -3.81
N GLU A 93 22.31 -2.68 -4.45
CA GLU A 93 22.53 -4.12 -4.23
C GLU A 93 23.00 -4.44 -2.80
N HIS A 94 23.80 -3.54 -2.21
CA HIS A 94 24.43 -3.70 -0.91
C HIS A 94 23.65 -3.08 0.24
N LEU A 95 22.66 -2.24 -0.06
CA LEU A 95 21.86 -1.58 0.97
C LEU A 95 20.90 -2.58 1.61
N SER A 96 20.68 -2.43 2.91
CA SER A 96 19.54 -3.09 3.54
C SER A 96 18.23 -2.59 2.93
N TYR A 97 17.14 -3.33 3.16
CA TYR A 97 15.85 -2.95 2.60
C TYR A 97 15.42 -1.55 3.03
N GLU A 98 15.49 -1.26 4.33
CA GLU A 98 15.12 0.04 4.90
C GLU A 98 16.00 1.19 4.38
N GLU A 99 17.30 0.96 4.22
CA GLU A 99 18.22 1.96 3.66
C GLU A 99 17.92 2.23 2.19
N GLY A 100 17.69 1.19 1.40
CA GLY A 100 17.32 1.35 -0.02
C GLY A 100 16.01 2.11 -0.18
N LEU A 101 15.02 1.86 0.68
CA LEU A 101 13.77 2.65 0.69
C LEU A 101 14.03 4.12 1.00
N ARG A 102 14.86 4.41 2.01
CA ARG A 102 15.21 5.78 2.39
C ARG A 102 15.91 6.50 1.24
N GLU A 103 16.90 5.86 0.63
CA GLU A 103 17.68 6.41 -0.48
C GLU A 103 16.79 6.71 -1.70
N LEU A 104 15.86 5.80 -2.01
CA LEU A 104 14.93 5.94 -3.12
C LEU A 104 13.75 6.87 -2.82
N GLY A 105 13.55 7.28 -1.56
CA GLY A 105 12.40 8.07 -1.13
C GLY A 105 11.07 7.30 -1.20
N LEU A 106 11.12 5.98 -1.01
CA LEU A 106 9.95 5.10 -1.05
C LEU A 106 9.47 4.74 0.36
N LEU A 107 8.16 4.59 0.51
CA LEU A 107 7.54 4.04 1.73
C LEU A 107 7.43 2.51 1.62
N SER A 108 7.56 1.79 2.73
CA SER A 108 7.18 0.37 2.83
C SER A 108 5.67 0.19 2.58
N LEU A 109 5.21 -1.01 2.23
CA LEU A 109 3.76 -1.21 2.06
C LEU A 109 3.00 -1.07 3.37
N GLU A 110 3.60 -1.44 4.50
CA GLU A 110 3.04 -1.19 5.83
C GLU A 110 2.72 0.28 6.05
N LYS A 111 3.69 1.17 5.80
CA LYS A 111 3.48 2.63 5.95
C LYS A 111 2.44 3.15 4.95
N ARG A 112 2.38 2.59 3.75
CA ARG A 112 1.35 2.97 2.75
C ARG A 112 -0.04 2.51 3.17
N ARG A 113 -0.17 1.32 3.76
CA ARG A 113 -1.43 0.80 4.33
C ARG A 113 -1.89 1.68 5.48
N LEU A 114 -1.02 1.93 6.46
CA LEU A 114 -1.34 2.80 7.59
C LEU A 114 -1.84 4.18 7.13
N ARG A 115 -1.21 4.75 6.09
CA ARG A 115 -1.69 6.00 5.48
C ARG A 115 -3.09 5.84 4.89
N GLY A 116 -3.37 4.73 4.20
CA GLY A 116 -4.71 4.41 3.68
C GLY A 116 -5.75 4.29 4.79
N ASP A 117 -5.43 3.59 5.87
CA ASP A 117 -6.30 3.40 7.03
C ASP A 117 -6.60 4.73 7.73
N LEU A 118 -5.59 5.60 7.91
CA LEU A 118 -5.78 6.94 8.45
C LEU A 118 -6.64 7.83 7.56
N ILE A 119 -6.52 7.71 6.23
CA ILE A 119 -7.37 8.45 5.29
C ILE A 119 -8.82 7.96 5.39
N ALA A 120 -9.04 6.64 5.42
CA ALA A 120 -10.37 6.06 5.60
C ALA A 120 -10.98 6.49 6.93
N ALA A 121 -10.20 6.49 8.00
CA ALA A 121 -10.62 6.94 9.31
C ALA A 121 -11.04 8.41 9.33
N PHE A 122 -10.22 9.27 8.72
CA PHE A 122 -10.56 10.68 8.57
C PHE A 122 -11.84 10.89 7.77
N GLN A 123 -12.03 10.14 6.67
CA GLN A 123 -13.26 10.19 5.87
C GLN A 123 -14.48 9.72 6.67
N TYR A 124 -14.35 8.64 7.46
CA TYR A 124 -15.40 8.16 8.34
C TYR A 124 -15.79 9.20 9.39
N LEU A 125 -14.81 9.79 10.07
CA LEU A 125 -15.04 10.84 11.07
C LEU A 125 -15.70 12.08 10.46
N LYS A 126 -15.26 12.48 9.26
CA LYS A 126 -15.83 13.61 8.53
C LYS A 126 -17.28 13.33 8.07
N GLY A 127 -17.54 12.16 7.50
CA GLY A 127 -18.87 11.74 7.07
C GLY A 127 -19.83 11.49 8.24
N GLY A 128 -19.30 11.08 9.40
CA GLY A 128 -20.02 11.08 10.67
C GLY A 128 -20.40 12.49 11.10
N LEU A 129 -19.44 13.43 11.06
CA LEU A 129 -19.67 14.83 11.39
C LEU A 129 -20.80 15.46 10.55
N GLU A 130 -20.80 15.27 9.23
CA GLU A 130 -21.83 15.83 8.34
C GLU A 130 -23.24 15.30 8.67
N LYS A 131 -23.36 14.04 9.11
CA LYS A 131 -24.63 13.47 9.59
C LYS A 131 -25.06 14.04 10.95
N THR A 132 -24.11 14.35 11.83
CA THR A 132 -24.39 14.87 13.19
C THR A 132 -24.72 16.38 13.18
N TRP A 133 -24.10 17.17 12.31
CA TRP A 133 -24.33 18.62 12.22
C TRP A 133 -25.42 19.01 11.20
N GLY A 134 -25.72 18.14 10.21
CA GLY A 134 -26.82 18.35 9.26
C GLY A 134 -28.22 18.18 9.88
N GLY A 135 -28.33 17.48 11.01
CA GLY A 135 -29.59 17.28 11.75
C GLY A 135 -29.94 18.42 12.73
N THR A 136 -28.96 19.21 13.16
CA THR A 136 -29.16 20.22 14.22
C THR A 136 -29.49 21.61 13.67
N LEU A 137 -29.42 21.82 12.34
CA LEU A 137 -29.69 23.12 11.71
C LEU A 137 -31.12 23.28 11.15
N TYR A 138 -32.00 22.29 11.32
CA TYR A 138 -33.40 22.35 10.86
C TYR A 138 -34.43 22.04 11.96
N GLN A 139 -34.22 22.55 13.19
CA GLN A 139 -35.26 22.51 14.24
C GLN A 139 -35.37 23.84 15.02
N GLY A 140 -35.12 24.97 14.36
CA GLY A 140 -35.24 26.28 15.01
C GLY A 140 -35.70 27.38 14.06
N VAL A 141 -36.90 27.25 13.49
CA VAL A 141 -37.82 28.36 13.16
C VAL A 141 -39.25 27.88 13.35
#